data_AF-A0A537FH44-F1
#
_entry.id   AF-A0A537FH44-F1
#
_cell.length_a   1.000
_cell.length_b   1.000
_cell.length_c   1.000
_cell.angle_alpha   90.00
_cell.angle_beta   90.00
_cell.angle_gamma   90.00
#
_symmetry.space_group_name_H-M   'P 1'
#
loop_
_entity.id
_entity.type
_entity.pdbx_description
1 polymer ?
#
loop_
_entity_poly.entity_id
_entity_poly.type
_entity_poly.pdbx_seq_one_letter_code
_entity_poly.pdbx_strand_id
1 'polypeptide(L)' 'MHRPDRIGALVLTFAVIALYIGVANFLNWLSLASLPLGTVDALPIMVIDAAFLNLYVIRQRKRAQN' A
#
# COMPACT_ATOMS: atom_id res chain seq x y z
N MET A 1 1.40 -17.46 23.09
CA MET A 1 0.67 -17.37 21.80
C MET A 1 0.80 -15.95 21.27
N HIS A 2 1.73 -15.72 20.33
CA HIS A 2 1.95 -14.42 19.69
C HIS A 2 0.77 -14.18 18.74
N ARG A 3 -0.18 -13.31 19.10
CA ARG A 3 -1.27 -12.96 18.19
C ARG A 3 -0.65 -12.28 16.97
N PRO A 4 -0.86 -12.77 15.74
CA PRO A 4 -0.37 -12.09 14.56
C PRO A 4 -0.96 -10.67 14.57
N ASP A 5 -0.10 -9.66 14.46
CA ASP A 5 -0.53 -8.26 14.50
C ASP A 5 -1.33 -8.00 13.22
N ARG A 6 -2.66 -8.21 13.30
CA ARG A 6 -3.60 -8.13 12.17
C ARG A 6 -3.50 -6.79 11.44
N ILE A 7 -3.08 -5.74 12.14
CA ILE A 7 -2.87 -4.41 11.56
C ILE A 7 -1.62 -4.40 10.68
N GLY A 8 -0.52 -5.04 11.11
CA GLY A 8 0.68 -5.16 10.28
C GLY A 8 0.43 -5.95 9.00
N ALA A 9 -0.37 -7.02 9.08
CA ALA A 9 -0.77 -7.79 7.90
C ALA A 9 -1.61 -6.95 6.92
N LEU A 10 -2.57 -6.17 7.42
CA LEU A 10 -3.37 -5.25 6.60
C LEU A 10 -2.51 -4.21 5.89
N VAL A 11 -1.58 -3.57 6.61
CA VAL A 11 -0.66 -2.58 6.03
C VAL A 11 0.21 -3.20 4.94
N LEU A 12 0.71 -4.43 5.17
CA LEU A 12 1.49 -5.14 4.17
C LEU A 12 0.66 -5.45 2.92
N THR A 13 -0.58 -5.91 3.06
CA THR A 13 -1.47 -6.16 1.93
C THR A 13 -1.74 -4.90 1.13
N PHE A 14 -2.01 -3.78 1.80
CA PHE A 14 -2.22 -2.49 1.16
C PHE A 14 -0.97 -2.02 0.39
N ALA A 15 0.21 -2.13 1.00
CA ALA A 15 1.47 -1.78 0.35
C ALA A 15 1.75 -2.63 -0.91
N VAL A 16 1.45 -3.93 -0.86
CA VAL A 16 1.60 -4.83 -2.03
C VAL A 16 0.64 -4.45 -3.16
N ILE A 17 -0.60 -4.09 -2.82
CA ILE A 17 -1.60 -3.64 -3.80
C ILE A 17 -1.15 -2.32 -4.45
N ALA A 18 -0.68 -1.36 -3.65
CA ALA A 18 -0.19 -0.08 -4.15
C ALA A 18 1.02 -0.26 -5.07
N LEU A 19 1.96 -1.14 -4.70
CA LEU A 19 3.11 -1.48 -5.52
C LEU A 19 2.69 -2.09 -6.87
N TYR A 20 1.75 -3.04 -6.86
CA TYR A 20 1.23 -3.65 -8.08
C TYR A 20 0.64 -2.61 -9.04
N ILE A 21 -0.19 -1.71 -8.51
CA ILE A 21 -0.87 -0.69 -9.33
C ILE A 21 0.14 0.32 -9.87
N GLY A 22 1.12 0.73 -9.06
CA GLY A 22 2.22 1.60 -9.52
C GLY A 22 3.01 0.97 -10.68
N VAL A 23 3.37 -0.31 -10.54
CA VAL A 23 4.08 -1.05 -11.61
C VAL A 23 3.22 -1.23 -12.85
N ALA A 24 1.93 -1.56 -12.69
CA ALA A 24 0.99 -1.72 -13.79
C ALA A 24 0.81 -0.41 -14.58
N ASN A 25 0.66 0.72 -13.88
CA ASN A 25 0.59 2.04 -14.52
C ASN A 25 1.90 2.42 -15.21
N PHE A 26 3.05 2.13 -14.60
CA PHE A 26 4.35 2.42 -15.21
C PHE A 26 4.58 1.62 -16.49
N LEU A 27 4.26 0.32 -16.49
CA LEU A 27 4.36 -0.53 -17.67
C LEU A 27 3.39 -0.12 -18.78
N ASN A 28 2.18 0.31 -18.41
CA ASN A 28 1.20 0.84 -19.36
C ASN A 28 1.66 2.18 -19.96
N TRP A 29 2.20 3.09 -19.14
CA TRP A 29 2.74 4.37 -19.62
C TRP A 29 3.87 4.19 -20.63
N LEU A 30 4.74 3.19 -20.41
CA LEU A 30 5.79 2.80 -21.36
C LEU A 30 5.26 2.00 -22.57
N SER A 31 3.96 1.71 -22.64
CA SER A 31 3.34 0.84 -23.65
C SER A 31 3.98 -0.55 -23.76
N LEU A 32 4.60 -1.04 -22.68
CA LEU A 32 5.30 -2.33 -22.64
C LEU A 32 4.34 -3.48 -22.38
N ALA A 33 3.33 -3.26 -21.54
CA ALA A 33 2.30 -4.25 -21.21
C ALA A 33 1.06 -3.56 -20.62
N SER A 34 -0.14 -4.03 -20.97
CA SER A 34 -1.38 -3.64 -20.29
C SER A 34 -1.73 -4.67 -19.23
N LEU A 35 -1.47 -4.37 -17.97
CA LEU A 35 -1.91 -5.18 -16.86
C LEU A 35 -3.31 -4.76 -16.38
N PRO A 36 -4.10 -5.69 -15.80
CA PRO A 36 -5.34 -5.34 -15.11
C PRO A 36 -5.08 -4.21 -14.12
N LEU A 37 -5.98 -3.22 -14.06
CA LEU A 37 -5.86 -2.03 -13.22
C LEU A 37 -4.74 -1.04 -13.62
N GLY A 38 -3.98 -1.28 -14.69
CA GLY A 38 -2.94 -0.35 -15.19
C GLY A 38 -3.47 0.91 -15.90
N THR A 39 -4.78 1.09 -15.95
CA THR A 39 -5.48 2.30 -16.39
C THR A 39 -6.29 2.94 -15.26
N VAL A 40 -6.29 2.32 -14.08
CA VAL A 40 -7.00 2.86 -12.92
C VAL A 40 -6.19 4.02 -12.40
N ASP A 41 -6.90 5.13 -12.19
CA ASP A 41 -6.32 6.32 -11.60
C ASP A 41 -5.75 5.93 -10.22
N ALA A 42 -4.43 5.92 -10.10
CA ALA A 42 -3.75 5.36 -8.93
C ALA A 42 -3.71 6.36 -7.76
N LEU A 43 -4.05 7.63 -8.02
CA LEU A 43 -4.05 8.70 -7.03
C LEU A 43 -4.91 8.39 -5.79
N PRO A 44 -6.18 7.93 -5.91
CA PRO A 44 -7.00 7.63 -4.74
C PRO A 44 -6.42 6.48 -3.91
N ILE A 45 -5.82 5.49 -4.58
CA ILE A 45 -5.25 4.29 -3.95
C ILE A 45 -3.96 4.65 -3.22
N MET A 46 -3.10 5.46 -3.83
CA MET A 46 -1.90 6.01 -3.18
C MET A 46 -2.25 6.87 -1.96
N VAL A 47 -3.31 7.69 -2.04
CA VAL A 47 -3.75 8.52 -0.90
C VAL A 47 -4.23 7.65 0.25
N ILE A 48 -5.03 6.61 -0.03
CA ILE A 48 -5.49 5.66 0.99
C ILE A 48 -4.29 4.94 1.61
N ASP A 49 -3.37 4.44 0.79
CA ASP A 49 -2.18 3.71 1.26
C ASP A 49 -1.29 4.59 2.15
N ALA A 50 -1.01 5.83 1.71
CA ALA A 50 -0.25 6.81 2.48
C ALA A 50 -0.92 7.17 3.83
N ALA A 51 -2.26 7.24 3.87
CA ALA A 51 -2.99 7.48 5.11
C ALA A 51 -2.87 6.30 6.07
N PHE A 52 -3.01 5.07 5.58
CA PHE A 52 -2.83 3.85 6.38
C PHE A 52 -1.40 3.69 6.89
N LEU A 53 -0.40 3.96 6.06
CA LEU A 53 1.02 3.93 6.44
C LEU A 53 1.32 4.97 7.52
N ASN A 54 0.82 6.21 7.39
CA ASN A 54 0.98 7.24 8.41
C ASN A 54 0.34 6.84 9.74
N LEU A 55 -0.90 6.33 9.71
CA LEU A 55 -1.59 5.84 10.91
C LEU A 55 -0.82 4.69 11.57
N TYR A 56 -0.24 3.79 10.78
CA TYR A 56 0.58 2.70 11.27
C TYR A 56 1.87 3.21 11.93
N VAL A 57 2.59 4.13 11.28
CA VAL A 57 3.81 4.73 11.82
C VAL A 57 3.54 5.48 13.13
N ILE A 58 2.44 6.26 13.20
CA ILE A 58 2.03 6.95 14.43
C ILE A 58 1.74 5.94 15.55
N ARG A 59 1.06 4.83 15.24
CA ARG A 59 0.76 3.78 16.19
C ARG A 59 2.02 3.05 16.67
N GLN A 60 2.98 2.77 15.78
CA GLN A 60 4.26 2.18 16.14
C GLN A 60 5.06 3.10 17.05
N ARG A 61 5.14 4.41 16.74
CA ARG A 61 5.82 5.40 17.58
C ARG A 61 5.25 5.44 19.00
N LYS A 62 3.92 5.42 19.13
CA LYS A 62 3.27 5.34 20.46
C LYS A 62 3.60 4.05 21.22
N ARG A 63 3.73 2.90 20.54
CA ARG A 63 4.14 1.64 21.18
C ARG A 63 5.61 1.61 21.59
N ALA A 64 6.48 2.36 20.91
CA ALA A 64 7.90 2.43 21.24
C ALA A 64 8.23 3.43 22.37
N GLN A 65 7.28 4.29 22.75
CA GLN A 65 7.41 5.25 23.86
C GLN A 65 6.82 4.75 25.19
N ASN A 66 6.10 3.64 25.18
CA ASN A 66 5.60 2.94 26.38
C ASN A 66 6.52 1.76 26.71
#